data_AF-A0A2A4YG07-F1
#
_entry.id   AF-A0A2A4YG07-F1
#
_cell.length_a   1.000
_cell.length_b   1.000
_cell.length_c   1.000
_cell.angle_alpha   90.00
_cell.angle_beta   90.00
_cell.angle_gamma   90.00
#
_symmetry.space_group_name_H-M   'P 1'
#
loop_
_entity.id
_entity.type
_entity.pdbx_description
1 polymer ?
#
loop_
_entity_poly.entity_id
_entity_poly.type
_entity_poly.pdbx_seq_one_letter_code
_entity_poly.pdbx_strand_id
1 'polypeptide(L)'
;MLAKVIIQTDNGSEFGGDKRRKVDYGITSTTQEKYKAEHRYIPPECCNANANVESVHATIEQEFFDLETFNEHQDFMLKTQAYQYFYSMVRSNFSKKGKTSSQILFEDRKEIDPEFLFCPVIDLDAKFREKFGLEKTSKGGQHVPKCPRRTEIPPFSTRLKVSFP
;
A
#
# COMPACT_ATOMS: atom_id res chain seq x y z
N MET A 1 -4.26 13.96 22.75
CA MET A 1 -3.85 12.54 22.63
C MET A 1 -3.66 12.25 21.15
N LEU A 2 -2.48 11.79 20.72
CA LEU A 2 -2.33 11.25 19.36
C LEU A 2 -3.24 10.04 19.24
N ALA A 3 -4.17 10.05 18.27
CA ALA A 3 -5.02 8.90 18.00
C ALA A 3 -4.13 7.69 17.73
N LYS A 4 -4.42 6.57 18.39
CA LYS A 4 -3.67 5.32 18.23
C LYS A 4 -3.87 4.82 16.80
N VAL A 5 -2.83 4.90 15.96
CA VAL A 5 -2.86 4.38 14.59
C VAL A 5 -2.78 2.86 14.64
N ILE A 6 -3.75 2.20 14.02
CA ILE A 6 -3.81 0.74 13.90
C ILE A 6 -3.77 0.40 12.41
N ILE A 7 -2.82 -0.42 12.01
CA ILE A 7 -2.75 -1.03 10.68
C ILE A 7 -3.25 -2.47 10.81
N GLN A 8 -4.26 -2.82 10.01
CA GLN A 8 -4.81 -4.17 9.99
C GLN A 8 -4.47 -4.85 8.66
N THR A 9 -4.00 -6.11 8.72
CA THR A 9 -3.75 -6.96 7.56
C THR A 9 -4.41 -8.32 7.73
N ASP A 10 -4.51 -9.09 6.65
CA ASP A 10 -4.84 -10.50 6.76
C ASP A 10 -3.68 -11.32 7.37
N ASN A 11 -3.92 -12.63 7.55
CA ASN A 11 -2.96 -13.58 8.08
C ASN A 11 -1.98 -14.12 7.02
N GLY A 12 -1.84 -13.44 5.89
CA GLY A 12 -0.93 -13.81 4.82
C GLY A 12 0.53 -13.91 5.28
N SER A 13 1.25 -14.85 4.69
CA SER A 13 2.67 -15.10 4.98
C SER A 13 3.55 -13.87 4.71
N GLU A 14 3.15 -13.03 3.75
CA GLU A 14 3.74 -11.77 3.33
C GLU A 14 3.70 -10.71 4.44
N PHE A 15 2.63 -10.70 5.25
CA PHE A 15 2.50 -9.82 6.42
C PHE A 15 3.11 -10.43 7.68
N GLY A 16 3.47 -11.72 7.63
CA GLY A 16 4.10 -12.44 8.73
C GLY A 16 3.15 -13.28 9.56
N GLY A 17 1.96 -13.63 9.05
CA GLY A 17 0.98 -14.47 9.75
C GLY A 17 1.54 -15.85 10.14
N ASP A 18 2.45 -16.40 9.32
CA ASP A 18 3.09 -17.70 9.59
C ASP A 18 4.33 -17.60 10.52
N LYS A 19 4.76 -16.39 10.88
CA LYS A 19 6.00 -16.20 11.63
C LYS A 19 5.76 -16.49 13.11
N ARG A 20 6.40 -17.56 13.59
CA ARG A 20 6.39 -17.96 15.02
C ARG A 20 7.29 -17.10 15.92
N ARG A 21 8.14 -16.24 15.34
CA ARG A 21 9.07 -15.37 16.07
C ARG A 21 8.99 -13.95 15.54
N LYS A 22 9.14 -12.98 16.44
CA LYS A 22 9.27 -11.58 16.07
C LYS A 22 10.56 -11.41 15.25
N VAL A 23 10.43 -10.78 14.09
CA VAL A 23 11.54 -10.43 13.20
C VAL A 23 11.69 -8.91 13.16
N ASP A 24 12.91 -8.44 12.86
CA ASP A 24 13.30 -7.02 12.76
C ASP A 24 13.08 -6.44 11.34
N TYR A 25 12.29 -7.12 10.52
CA TYR A 25 11.99 -6.74 9.14
C TYR A 25 10.54 -7.05 8.76
N GLY A 26 10.08 -6.46 7.65
CA GLY A 26 8.72 -6.61 7.14
C GLY A 26 7.73 -5.61 7.77
N ILE A 27 6.45 -5.76 7.41
CA ILE A 27 5.41 -4.77 7.72
C ILE A 27 5.19 -4.60 9.23
N THR A 28 5.20 -5.71 9.99
CA THR A 28 4.92 -5.68 11.44
C THR A 28 6.00 -4.89 12.19
N SER A 29 7.27 -5.20 11.94
CA SER A 29 8.41 -4.50 12.56
C SER A 29 8.45 -3.04 12.13
N THR A 30 8.28 -2.76 10.83
CA THR A 30 8.28 -1.39 10.31
C THR A 30 7.17 -0.54 10.95
N THR A 31 5.96 -1.08 11.04
CA THR A 31 4.80 -0.39 11.63
C THR A 31 5.02 -0.08 13.11
N GLN A 32 5.46 -1.07 13.89
CA GLN A 32 5.62 -0.94 15.34
C GLN A 32 6.88 -0.15 15.73
N GLU A 33 8.00 -0.40 15.08
CA GLU A 33 9.31 0.12 15.51
C GLU A 33 9.59 1.49 14.89
N LYS A 34 9.29 1.67 13.61
CA LYS A 34 9.55 2.92 12.88
C LYS A 34 8.39 3.92 13.03
N TYR A 35 7.17 3.46 12.80
CA TYR A 35 5.98 4.36 12.78
C TYR A 35 5.24 4.42 14.12
N LYS A 36 5.64 3.63 15.12
CA LYS A 36 5.00 3.58 16.45
C LYS A 36 3.49 3.33 16.39
N ALA A 37 3.04 2.61 15.36
CA ALA A 37 1.66 2.20 15.16
C ALA A 37 1.45 0.75 15.61
N GLU A 38 0.21 0.39 15.96
CA GLU A 38 -0.14 -1.00 16.24
C GLU A 38 -0.37 -1.75 14.92
N HIS A 39 0.21 -2.95 14.80
CA HIS A 39 -0.12 -3.87 13.73
C HIS A 39 -1.06 -4.95 14.28
N ARG A 40 -2.19 -5.19 13.62
CA ARG A 40 -3.20 -6.16 14.00
C ARG A 40 -3.53 -7.10 12.85
N TYR A 41 -3.64 -8.39 13.13
CA TYR A 41 -4.15 -9.34 12.16
C TYR A 41 -5.67 -9.43 12.24
N ILE A 42 -6.33 -9.76 11.13
CA ILE A 42 -7.76 -10.08 11.16
C ILE A 42 -8.02 -11.23 12.14
N PRO A 43 -9.10 -11.15 12.94
CA PRO A 43 -9.51 -12.27 13.75
C PRO A 43 -9.80 -13.49 12.85
N PRO A 44 -9.47 -14.71 13.29
CA PRO A 44 -9.87 -15.92 12.56
C PRO A 44 -11.39 -15.93 12.38
N GLU A 45 -11.84 -16.47 11.23
CA GLU A 45 -13.27 -16.65 10.88
C GLU A 45 -14.08 -15.35 10.70
N CYS A 46 -13.42 -14.18 10.70
CA CYS A 46 -14.07 -12.88 10.44
C CYS A 46 -13.89 -12.43 8.99
N CYS A 47 -14.54 -13.08 8.03
CA CYS A 47 -14.45 -12.73 6.60
C CYS A 47 -14.83 -11.27 6.31
N ASN A 48 -15.72 -10.68 7.12
CA ASN A 48 -16.14 -9.30 6.96
C ASN A 48 -15.09 -8.27 7.43
N ALA A 49 -14.02 -8.69 8.11
CA ALA A 49 -12.99 -7.79 8.62
C ALA A 49 -12.24 -7.04 7.50
N ASN A 50 -12.23 -7.60 6.28
CA ASN A 50 -11.64 -6.98 5.09
C ASN A 50 -12.69 -6.59 4.03
N ALA A 51 -13.99 -6.56 4.36
CA ALA A 51 -15.04 -6.29 3.38
C ALA A 51 -14.86 -4.95 2.62
N ASN A 52 -14.29 -3.93 3.27
CA ASN A 52 -13.98 -2.67 2.59
C ASN A 52 -12.88 -2.84 1.53
N VAL A 53 -11.85 -3.65 1.81
CA VAL A 53 -10.75 -3.95 0.89
C VAL A 53 -11.28 -4.76 -0.30
N GLU A 54 -12.08 -5.80 -0.03
CA GLU A 54 -12.73 -6.60 -1.08
C GLU A 54 -13.64 -5.74 -1.98
N SER A 55 -14.41 -4.82 -1.38
CA SER A 55 -15.28 -3.91 -2.13
C SER A 55 -14.48 -2.96 -3.03
N VAL A 56 -13.33 -2.49 -2.56
CA VAL A 56 -12.42 -1.67 -3.36
C VAL A 56 -11.87 -2.48 -4.53
N HIS A 57 -11.38 -3.70 -4.29
CA HIS A 57 -10.90 -4.59 -5.37
C HIS A 57 -11.97 -4.82 -6.44
N ALA A 58 -13.16 -5.25 -6.05
CA ALA A 58 -14.26 -5.49 -7.00
C ALA A 58 -14.59 -4.26 -7.84
N THR A 59 -14.51 -3.06 -7.23
CA THR A 59 -14.76 -1.81 -7.92
C THR A 59 -13.65 -1.47 -8.92
N ILE A 60 -12.38 -1.61 -8.52
CA ILE A 60 -11.24 -1.30 -9.40
C ILE A 60 -11.25 -2.23 -10.60
N GLU A 61 -11.51 -3.52 -10.41
CA GLU A 61 -11.65 -4.47 -11.52
C GLU A 61 -12.68 -3.99 -12.53
N GLN A 62 -13.90 -3.70 -12.09
CA GLN A 62 -15.01 -3.33 -12.98
C GLN A 62 -14.89 -1.93 -13.60
N GLU A 63 -14.36 -0.95 -12.86
CA GLU A 63 -14.35 0.45 -13.29
C GLU A 63 -13.03 0.85 -13.97
N PHE A 64 -11.95 0.09 -13.76
CA PHE A 64 -10.63 0.42 -14.29
C PHE A 64 -10.09 -0.70 -15.18
N PHE A 65 -9.86 -1.89 -14.64
CA PHE A 65 -9.18 -2.95 -15.40
C PHE A 65 -10.02 -3.52 -16.55
N ASP A 66 -11.33 -3.65 -16.36
CA ASP A 66 -12.24 -4.18 -17.39
C ASP A 66 -12.53 -3.16 -18.51
N LEU A 67 -12.39 -1.86 -18.22
CA LEU A 67 -12.78 -0.78 -19.15
C LEU A 67 -11.58 -0.15 -19.86
N GLU A 68 -10.42 -0.08 -19.23
CA GLU A 68 -9.24 0.57 -19.78
C GLU A 68 -8.34 -0.39 -20.54
N THR A 69 -7.72 0.12 -21.59
CA THR A 69 -6.63 -0.56 -22.30
C THR A 69 -5.30 0.07 -21.93
N PHE A 70 -4.26 -0.73 -21.76
CA PHE A 70 -2.93 -0.26 -21.37
C PHE A 70 -1.93 -0.55 -22.48
N ASN A 71 -1.41 0.51 -23.10
CA ASN A 71 -0.52 0.37 -24.26
C ASN A 71 0.93 0.11 -23.83
N GLU A 72 1.36 0.78 -22.76
CA GLU A 72 2.70 0.67 -22.21
C GLU A 72 2.73 0.95 -20.71
N HIS A 73 3.86 0.65 -20.06
CA HIS A 73 3.99 0.80 -18.61
C HIS A 73 3.74 2.25 -18.14
N GLN A 74 4.22 3.26 -18.87
CA GLN A 74 4.00 4.65 -18.49
C GLN A 74 2.52 5.04 -18.59
N ASP A 75 1.84 4.60 -19.64
CA ASP A 75 0.40 4.78 -19.82
C ASP A 75 -0.38 4.15 -18.66
N PHE A 76 -0.04 2.91 -18.28
CA PHE A 76 -0.60 2.24 -17.11
C PHE A 76 -0.45 3.06 -15.82
N MET A 77 0.76 3.58 -15.55
CA MET A 77 1.03 4.36 -14.34
C MET A 77 0.24 5.67 -14.31
N LEU A 78 0.17 6.38 -15.44
CA LEU A 78 -0.59 7.63 -15.56
C LEU A 78 -2.09 7.40 -15.37
N LYS A 79 -2.65 6.37 -16.03
CA LYS A 79 -4.06 5.99 -15.88
C LYS A 79 -4.38 5.55 -14.46
N THR A 80 -3.49 4.78 -13.82
CA THR A 80 -3.66 4.36 -12.42
C THR A 80 -3.69 5.57 -11.49
N GLN A 81 -2.81 6.56 -11.72
CA GLN A 81 -2.79 7.79 -10.93
C GLN A 81 -4.09 8.59 -11.10
N ALA A 82 -4.55 8.75 -12.34
CA ALA A 82 -5.80 9.42 -12.66
C ALA A 82 -7.00 8.72 -12.01
N TYR A 83 -7.04 7.38 -12.09
CA TYR A 83 -8.09 6.58 -11.48
C TYR A 83 -8.07 6.69 -9.95
N GLN A 84 -6.91 6.67 -9.30
CA GLN A 84 -6.81 6.86 -7.86
C GLN A 84 -7.38 8.22 -7.41
N TYR A 85 -7.10 9.29 -8.17
CA TYR A 85 -7.65 10.62 -7.90
C TYR A 85 -9.16 10.67 -8.14
N PHE A 86 -9.64 10.08 -9.24
CA PHE A 86 -11.07 9.93 -9.51
C PHE A 86 -11.78 9.20 -8.37
N TYR A 87 -11.26 8.04 -7.96
CA TYR A 87 -11.81 7.21 -6.90
C TYR A 87 -11.90 7.95 -5.56
N SER A 88 -10.90 8.78 -5.27
CA SER A 88 -10.79 9.48 -4.00
C SER A 88 -11.64 10.75 -3.95
N MET A 89 -11.68 11.53 -5.04
CA MET A 89 -12.25 12.88 -5.06
C MET A 89 -13.62 12.99 -5.73
N VAL A 90 -13.90 12.14 -6.73
CA VAL A 90 -15.06 12.31 -7.62
C VAL A 90 -16.06 11.16 -7.46
N ARG A 91 -15.57 9.93 -7.30
CA ARG A 91 -16.43 8.75 -7.23
C ARG A 91 -17.29 8.74 -5.96
N SER A 92 -18.60 8.88 -6.13
CA SER A 92 -19.57 8.69 -5.07
C SER A 92 -19.74 7.21 -4.72
N ASN A 93 -19.66 6.88 -3.43
CA ASN A 93 -19.93 5.54 -2.94
C ASN A 93 -21.35 5.46 -2.34
N PHE A 94 -22.29 4.86 -3.07
CA PHE A 94 -23.68 4.73 -2.63
C PHE A 94 -23.85 3.88 -1.36
N SER A 95 -23.01 2.86 -1.15
CA SER A 95 -22.99 2.12 0.12
C SER A 95 -22.60 2.99 1.32
N LYS A 96 -21.95 4.14 1.06
CA LYS A 96 -21.55 5.16 2.03
C LYS A 96 -22.36 6.45 1.86
N LYS A 97 -23.67 6.33 1.61
CA LYS A 97 -24.62 7.45 1.48
C LYS A 97 -24.33 8.38 0.29
N GLY A 98 -23.71 7.88 -0.77
CA GLY A 98 -23.41 8.64 -1.99
C GLY A 98 -22.24 9.62 -1.85
N LYS A 99 -21.44 9.49 -0.80
CA LYS A 99 -20.31 10.38 -0.51
C LYS A 99 -19.03 9.92 -1.20
N THR A 100 -18.17 10.86 -1.55
CA THR A 100 -16.81 10.58 -2.02
C THR A 100 -15.89 10.22 -0.86
N SER A 101 -14.75 9.60 -1.14
CA SER A 101 -13.78 9.28 -0.09
C SER A 101 -13.26 10.54 0.62
N SER A 102 -13.07 11.64 -0.12
CA SER A 102 -12.71 12.94 0.44
C SER A 102 -13.77 13.53 1.37
N GLN A 103 -15.05 13.41 1.01
CA GLN A 103 -16.14 13.85 1.89
C GLN A 103 -16.21 13.01 3.16
N ILE A 104 -16.03 11.69 3.05
CA ILE A 104 -16.00 10.78 4.20
C ILE A 104 -14.84 11.14 5.13
N LEU A 105 -13.65 11.35 4.58
CA LEU A 105 -12.46 11.75 5.35
C LEU A 105 -12.68 13.08 6.07
N PHE A 106 -13.21 14.08 5.36
CA PHE A 106 -13.49 15.39 5.95
C PHE A 106 -14.52 15.32 7.07
N GLU A 107 -15.54 14.46 6.95
CA GLU A 107 -16.54 14.29 8.01
C GLU A 107 -16.01 13.54 9.23
N ASP A 108 -15.22 12.49 9.01
CA ASP A 108 -14.68 11.64 10.08
C ASP A 108 -13.52 12.34 10.82
N ARG A 109 -12.60 12.97 10.06
CA ARG A 109 -11.34 13.53 10.56
C ARG A 109 -11.01 14.86 9.88
N LYS A 110 -11.67 15.93 10.34
CA LYS A 110 -11.51 17.32 9.84
C LYS A 110 -10.08 17.85 9.96
N GLU A 111 -9.29 17.29 10.86
CA GLU A 111 -7.90 17.69 11.07
C GLU A 111 -6.92 17.12 10.03
N ILE A 112 -7.36 16.16 9.21
CA ILE A 112 -6.53 15.57 8.17
C ILE A 112 -6.69 16.40 6.89
N ASP A 113 -5.56 16.86 6.37
CA ASP A 113 -5.51 17.55 5.09
C ASP A 113 -6.00 16.62 3.96
N PRO A 114 -7.00 17.02 3.15
CA PRO A 114 -7.44 16.27 1.99
C PRO A 114 -6.31 15.91 1.01
N GLU A 115 -5.19 16.64 1.00
CA GLU A 115 -4.00 16.29 0.21
C GLU A 115 -3.48 14.88 0.50
N PHE A 116 -3.77 14.34 1.68
CA PHE A 116 -3.48 12.96 2.05
C PHE A 116 -4.00 11.92 1.03
N LEU A 117 -5.09 12.23 0.33
CA LEU A 117 -5.66 11.34 -0.69
C LEU A 117 -4.88 11.34 -2.01
N PHE A 118 -4.02 12.33 -2.24
CA PHE A 118 -3.19 12.43 -3.46
C PHE A 118 -1.89 11.63 -3.36
N CYS A 119 -1.94 10.43 -2.79
CA CYS A 119 -0.76 9.56 -2.72
C CYS A 119 -0.24 9.26 -4.15
N PRO A 120 1.06 9.42 -4.43
CA PRO A 120 1.59 9.10 -5.75
C PRO A 120 1.55 7.59 -5.99
N VAL A 121 1.21 7.19 -7.21
CA VAL A 121 1.37 5.81 -7.67
C VAL A 121 2.87 5.54 -7.84
N ILE A 122 3.35 4.53 -7.12
CA ILE A 122 4.77 4.20 -7.06
C ILE A 122 4.99 2.84 -7.69
N ASP A 123 5.92 2.78 -8.66
CA ASP A 123 6.45 1.52 -9.17
C ASP A 123 7.39 0.93 -8.11
N LEU A 124 6.86 0.00 -7.32
CA LEU A 124 7.59 -0.66 -6.24
C LEU A 124 8.77 -1.47 -6.78
N ASP A 125 8.66 -2.06 -7.96
CA ASP A 125 9.74 -2.84 -8.56
C ASP A 125 10.87 -1.92 -9.04
N ALA A 126 10.56 -0.76 -9.62
CA ALA A 126 11.57 0.24 -9.95
C ALA A 126 12.27 0.75 -8.69
N LYS A 127 11.53 1.03 -7.63
CA LYS A 127 12.11 1.46 -6.35
C LYS A 127 12.95 0.38 -5.69
N PHE A 128 12.53 -0.88 -5.81
CA PHE A 128 13.31 -2.02 -5.35
C PHE A 128 14.63 -2.13 -6.15
N ARG A 129 14.57 -2.09 -7.48
CA ARG A 129 15.76 -2.12 -8.34
C ARG A 129 16.72 -0.97 -8.04
N GLU A 130 16.21 0.25 -7.92
CA GLU A 130 16.98 1.45 -7.58
C GLU A 130 17.72 1.27 -6.24
N LYS A 131 17.01 0.79 -5.22
CA LYS A 131 17.58 0.59 -3.88
C LYS A 131 18.69 -0.46 -3.84
N PHE A 132 18.60 -1.50 -4.67
CA PHE A 132 19.54 -2.63 -4.68
C PHE A 132 20.52 -2.61 -5.87
N GLY A 133 20.48 -1.58 -6.72
CA GLY A 133 21.33 -1.47 -7.90
C GLY A 133 21.11 -2.60 -8.92
N LEU A 134 19.88 -3.08 -9.06
CA LEU A 134 19.54 -4.19 -9.95
C LEU A 134 19.18 -3.69 -11.35
N GLU A 135 19.71 -4.35 -12.38
CA GLU A 135 19.34 -4.04 -13.78
C GLU A 135 17.92 -4.49 -14.11
N LYS A 136 17.27 -3.82 -15.09
CA LYS A 136 15.96 -4.25 -15.60
C LYS A 136 16.12 -5.59 -16.31
N THR A 137 15.54 -6.65 -15.76
CA THR A 137 15.48 -7.95 -16.44
C THR A 137 14.55 -7.87 -17.66
N SER A 138 15.09 -8.07 -18.86
CA SER A 138 14.37 -8.00 -20.14
C SER A 138 13.50 -9.22 -20.47
N LYS A 139 13.43 -10.23 -19.59
CA LYS A 139 12.77 -11.50 -19.88
C LYS A 139 11.37 -11.56 -19.28
N GLY A 140 10.37 -11.64 -20.18
CA GLY A 140 8.98 -11.92 -19.84
C GLY A 140 8.84 -13.28 -19.15
N GLY A 141 8.29 -13.23 -17.95
CA GLY A 141 7.93 -14.35 -17.08
C GLY A 141 7.27 -13.78 -15.83
N GLN A 142 6.54 -14.60 -15.06
CA GLN A 142 5.98 -14.17 -13.78
C GLN A 142 7.13 -13.76 -12.84
N HIS A 143 7.34 -12.45 -12.68
CA HIS A 143 8.31 -11.91 -11.74
C HIS A 143 7.71 -12.04 -10.34
N VAL A 144 8.06 -13.11 -9.64
CA VAL A 144 7.90 -13.16 -8.19
C VAL A 144 9.19 -12.58 -7.62
N PRO A 145 9.20 -11.36 -7.04
CA PRO A 145 10.39 -10.84 -6.39
C PRO A 145 10.79 -11.83 -5.29
N LYS A 146 11.94 -12.49 -5.48
CA LYS A 146 12.52 -13.30 -4.41
C LYS A 146 12.89 -12.34 -3.29
N CYS A 147 12.23 -12.49 -2.14
CA CYS A 147 12.62 -11.79 -0.93
C CYS A 147 14.13 -11.98 -0.74
N PRO A 148 14.94 -10.90 -0.68
CA PRO A 148 16.39 -11.02 -0.59
C PRO A 148 16.73 -11.86 0.64
N ARG A 149 17.58 -12.88 0.46
CA ARG A 149 18.06 -13.67 1.60
C ARG A 149 18.79 -12.72 2.55
N ARG A 150 18.70 -12.96 3.85
CA ARG A 150 19.30 -12.11 4.90
C ARG A 150 20.78 -11.77 4.67
N THR A 151 21.50 -12.60 3.91
CA THR A 151 22.90 -12.39 3.52
C THR A 151 23.12 -11.28 2.48
N GLU A 152 22.07 -10.87 1.76
CA GLU A 152 22.10 -9.82 0.72
C GLU A 152 21.51 -8.49 1.21
N ILE A 153 20.97 -8.46 2.43
CA ILE A 153 20.50 -7.25 3.08
C ILE A 153 21.67 -6.69 3.90
N PRO A 154 22.33 -5.60 3.48
CA PRO A 154 23.36 -4.99 4.30
C PRO A 154 22.76 -4.58 5.65
N PRO A 155 23.53 -4.70 6.76
CA PRO A 155 23.04 -4.32 8.09
C PRO A 155 22.53 -2.88 8.04
N PHE A 156 21.37 -2.66 8.65
CA PHE A 156 20.71 -1.36 8.70
C PHE A 156 21.67 -0.34 9.34
N SER A 157 22.29 0.51 8.53
CA SER A 157 23.14 1.59 9.02
C SER A 157 22.26 2.73 9.50
N THR A 158 22.23 2.93 10.83
CA THR A 158 21.44 3.97 11.51
C THR A 158 21.94 5.40 11.26
N ARG A 159 22.83 5.62 10.29
CA ARG A 159 23.34 6.97 9.94
C ARG A 159 23.15 7.26 8.46
N LEU A 160 21.94 7.68 8.10
CA LEU A 160 21.77 8.64 7.01
C LEU A 160 21.85 10.03 7.64
N LYS A 161 23.01 10.68 7.54
CA LYS A 161 23.10 12.13 7.70
C LYS A 161 22.48 12.74 6.44
N VAL A 162 21.24 13.17 6.55
CA VAL A 162 20.61 14.00 5.52
C VAL A 162 21.01 15.45 5.83
N SER A 163 21.94 15.99 5.06
CA SER A 163 22.21 17.43 5.00
C SER A 163 21.35 18.01 3.88
N PHE A 164 20.44 18.92 4.23
CA PHE A 164 19.73 19.73 3.24
C PHE A 164 20.54 20.99 2.90
N PRO A 165 20.51 21.48 1.64
CA PRO A 165 20.97 22.82 1.28
C PRO A 165 20.06 23.92 1.86
#